data_AF-A0A349MSK9-F1
#
_entry.id   AF-A0A349MSK9-F1
#
_cell.length_a   1.000
_cell.length_b   1.000
_cell.length_c   1.000
_cell.angle_alpha   90.00
_cell.angle_beta   90.00
_cell.angle_gamma   90.00
#
_symmetry.space_group_name_H-M   'P 1'
#
loop_
_entity.id
_entity.type
_entity.pdbx_description
1 polymer ?
#
loop_
_entity_poly.entity_id
_entity_poly.type
_entity_poly.pdbx_seq_one_letter_code
_entity_poly.pdbx_strand_id
1 'polypeptide(L)'
;SGSRALLNFGHTFGHAIEAGLGYGKWLHGEAVAAGMMLAGRLSVLAGDLKQVEWDRLQQLLIEIGLPVDAPKLGRNRYLELMGYDKKVLDGKLRLVLLRKLGEAYVTSDFSKELLVEVLNGVEQ
;
A
#
# COMPACT_ATOMS: atom_id res chain seq x y z
N SER A 1 10.19 -15.10 13.84
CA SER A 1 10.12 -13.62 13.62
C SER A 1 9.15 -13.19 12.52
N GLY A 2 8.42 -14.09 11.83
CA GLY A 2 7.46 -13.71 10.75
C GLY A 2 6.17 -12.99 11.20
N SER A 3 5.69 -13.22 12.42
CA SER A 3 4.43 -12.63 12.90
C SER A 3 4.46 -11.10 13.05
N ARG A 4 5.64 -10.49 13.27
CA ARG A 4 5.75 -9.03 13.41
C ARG A 4 5.69 -8.30 12.08
N ALA A 5 6.09 -8.93 10.99
CA ALA A 5 6.05 -8.31 9.68
C ALA A 5 4.61 -8.04 9.21
N LEU A 6 3.63 -8.82 9.69
CA LEU A 6 2.21 -8.61 9.41
C LEU A 6 1.68 -7.28 9.95
N LEU A 7 2.31 -6.71 10.98
CA LEU A 7 1.94 -5.40 11.53
C LEU A 7 2.17 -4.26 10.54
N ASN A 8 2.95 -4.51 9.48
CA ASN A 8 3.33 -3.51 8.48
C ASN A 8 2.32 -3.41 7.31
N PHE A 9 1.07 -3.88 7.48
CA PHE A 9 0.03 -3.63 6.47
C PHE A 9 -0.13 -2.13 6.23
N GLY A 10 -0.08 -1.72 4.96
CA GLY A 10 -0.08 -0.31 4.54
C GLY A 10 1.24 0.46 4.70
N HIS A 11 2.20 -0.02 5.50
CA HIS A 11 3.37 0.78 5.88
C HIS A 11 4.36 1.03 4.73
N THR A 12 4.53 0.09 3.80
CA THR A 12 5.43 0.31 2.65
C THR A 12 4.99 1.52 1.81
N PHE A 13 3.70 1.62 1.53
CA PHE A 13 3.13 2.76 0.83
C PHE A 13 3.04 3.99 1.74
N GLY A 14 2.70 3.82 3.01
CA GLY A 14 2.64 4.92 3.99
C GLY A 14 3.97 5.64 4.14
N HIS A 15 5.08 4.92 4.30
CA HIS A 15 6.40 5.54 4.35
C HIS A 15 6.76 6.26 3.03
N ALA A 16 6.33 5.74 1.88
CA ALA A 16 6.51 6.42 0.60
C ALA A 16 5.68 7.73 0.53
N ILE A 17 4.47 7.74 1.09
CA ILE A 17 3.65 8.96 1.22
C ILE A 17 4.34 9.99 2.12
N GLU A 18 4.80 9.59 3.31
CA GLU A 18 5.49 10.47 4.25
C GLU A 18 6.75 11.09 3.63
N ALA A 19 7.58 10.27 3.00
CA ALA A 19 8.79 10.73 2.33
C ALA A 19 8.49 11.60 1.11
N GLY A 20 7.42 11.32 0.37
CA GLY A 20 7.05 12.04 -0.85
C GLY A 20 6.44 13.41 -0.60
N LEU A 21 5.62 13.55 0.44
CA LEU A 21 5.04 14.83 0.85
C LEU A 21 6.03 15.69 1.65
N GLY A 22 6.97 15.02 2.34
CA GLY A 22 7.84 15.60 3.36
C GLY A 22 7.31 15.29 4.76
N TYR A 23 8.21 14.84 5.64
CA TYR A 23 7.86 14.42 7.00
C TYR A 23 7.09 15.49 7.78
N GLY A 24 6.02 15.08 8.45
CA GLY A 24 5.18 15.95 9.27
C GLY A 24 4.06 16.69 8.53
N LYS A 25 3.94 16.58 7.20
CA LYS A 25 2.78 17.11 6.48
C LYS A 25 1.51 16.28 6.71
N TRP A 26 1.67 14.97 6.68
CA TRP A 26 0.64 14.01 7.10
C TRP A 26 1.12 13.35 8.39
N LEU A 27 0.18 13.06 9.28
CA LEU A 27 0.43 12.21 10.43
C LEU A 27 0.74 10.79 9.94
N HIS A 28 1.54 10.06 10.71
CA HIS A 28 1.91 8.69 10.37
C HIS A 28 0.67 7.81 10.13
N GLY A 29 -0.36 7.92 10.99
CA GLY A 29 -1.61 7.18 10.85
C GLY A 29 -2.38 7.50 9.56
N GLU A 30 -2.34 8.74 9.09
CA GLU A 30 -2.97 9.16 7.83
C GLU A 30 -2.27 8.53 6.63
N ALA A 31 -0.93 8.56 6.63
CA ALA A 31 -0.13 7.95 5.58
C ALA A 31 -0.30 6.43 5.55
N VAL A 32 -0.32 5.77 6.71
CA VAL A 32 -0.57 4.33 6.81
C VAL A 32 -1.97 3.99 6.32
N ALA A 33 -3.01 4.78 6.64
CA ALA A 33 -4.38 4.56 6.17
C ALA A 33 -4.50 4.58 4.64
N ALA A 34 -3.96 5.61 3.99
CA ALA A 34 -3.91 5.67 2.53
C ALA A 34 -3.04 4.53 1.95
N GLY A 35 -1.95 4.16 2.65
CA GLY A 35 -1.13 3.02 2.28
C GLY A 35 -1.87 1.67 2.36
N MET A 36 -2.78 1.50 3.32
CA MET A 36 -3.66 0.34 3.40
C MET A 36 -4.60 0.26 2.19
N MET A 37 -5.02 1.40 1.64
CA MET A 37 -5.88 1.42 0.45
C MET A 37 -5.15 0.98 -0.81
N LEU A 38 -3.90 1.40 -0.98
CA LEU A 38 -3.06 0.92 -2.08
C LEU A 38 -2.74 -0.59 -1.95
N ALA A 39 -2.36 -1.06 -0.75
CA ALA A 39 -2.08 -2.47 -0.50
C ALA A 39 -3.33 -3.36 -0.62
N GLY A 40 -4.47 -2.87 -0.12
CA GLY A 40 -5.77 -3.53 -0.24
C GLY A 40 -6.22 -3.62 -1.69
N ARG A 41 -6.07 -2.55 -2.47
CA ARG A 41 -6.40 -2.56 -3.90
C ARG A 41 -5.54 -3.55 -4.67
N LEU A 42 -4.24 -3.62 -4.37
CA LEU A 42 -3.36 -4.64 -4.95
C LEU A 42 -3.83 -6.06 -4.60
N SER A 43 -4.26 -6.29 -3.36
CA SER A 43 -4.81 -7.58 -2.92
C SER A 43 -6.09 -7.96 -3.68
N VAL A 44 -6.96 -6.97 -3.98
CA VAL A 44 -8.16 -7.18 -4.80
C VAL A 44 -7.80 -7.56 -6.24
N LEU A 45 -6.91 -6.79 -6.87
CA LEU A 45 -6.49 -7.05 -8.25
C LEU A 45 -5.76 -8.39 -8.41
N ALA A 46 -5.01 -8.81 -7.38
CA ALA A 46 -4.37 -10.12 -7.34
C ALA A 46 -5.36 -11.29 -7.16
N GLY A 47 -6.63 -11.01 -6.86
CA GLY A 47 -7.67 -12.00 -6.59
C GLY A 47 -7.64 -12.58 -5.18
N ASP A 48 -6.81 -12.05 -4.29
CA ASP A 48 -6.70 -12.52 -2.91
C ASP A 48 -7.79 -11.95 -2.00
N LEU A 49 -8.17 -10.68 -2.18
CA LEU A 49 -9.17 -9.99 -1.35
C LEU A 49 -10.46 -9.74 -2.15
N LYS A 50 -11.63 -9.95 -1.54
CA LYS A 50 -12.89 -9.64 -2.21
C LYS A 50 -13.15 -8.13 -2.25
N GLN A 51 -13.78 -7.65 -3.31
CA GLN A 51 -14.17 -6.24 -3.44
C GLN A 51 -14.96 -5.74 -2.21
N VAL A 52 -15.97 -6.51 -1.76
CA VAL A 52 -16.79 -6.18 -0.58
C VAL A 52 -15.96 -6.05 0.72
N GLU A 53 -14.84 -6.76 0.83
CA GLU A 53 -13.96 -6.66 1.99
C GLU A 53 -13.09 -5.40 1.94
N TRP A 54 -12.64 -5.01 0.74
CA TRP A 54 -11.95 -3.75 0.52
C TRP A 54 -12.88 -2.55 0.75
N ASP A 55 -14.13 -2.60 0.25
CA ASP A 55 -15.13 -1.56 0.47
C ASP A 55 -15.41 -1.36 1.97
N ARG A 56 -15.50 -2.46 2.73
CA ARG A 56 -15.66 -2.40 4.21
C ARG A 56 -14.47 -1.74 4.91
N LEU A 57 -13.24 -2.02 4.46
CA LEU A 57 -12.05 -1.35 5.01
C LEU A 57 -12.08 0.14 4.70
N GLN A 58 -12.39 0.52 3.46
CA GLN A 58 -12.50 1.92 3.04
C GLN A 58 -13.55 2.65 3.88
N GLN A 59 -14.74 2.07 4.04
CA GLN A 59 -15.82 2.66 4.81
C GLN A 59 -15.43 2.89 6.27
N LEU A 60 -14.75 1.92 6.90
CA LEU A 60 -14.24 2.08 8.26
C LEU A 60 -13.27 3.26 8.38
N LEU A 61 -12.33 3.40 7.44
CA LEU A 61 -11.36 4.50 7.46
C LEU A 61 -12.04 5.86 7.30
N ILE A 62 -13.06 5.96 6.45
CA ILE A 62 -13.89 7.16 6.29
C ILE A 62 -14.61 7.50 7.61
N GLU A 63 -15.22 6.52 8.26
CA GLU A 63 -15.97 6.72 9.52
C GLU A 63 -15.10 7.24 10.67
N ILE A 64 -13.82 6.85 10.70
CA ILE A 64 -12.87 7.33 11.70
C ILE A 64 -12.08 8.57 11.24
N GLY A 65 -12.43 9.15 10.09
CA GLY A 65 -11.86 10.40 9.59
C GLY A 65 -10.44 10.28 9.04
N LEU A 66 -10.02 9.09 8.59
CA LEU A 66 -8.71 8.89 7.99
C LEU A 66 -8.77 8.99 6.45
N PRO A 67 -7.68 9.45 5.80
CA PRO A 67 -7.61 9.51 4.34
C PRO A 67 -7.71 8.13 3.70
N VAL A 68 -8.52 8.03 2.64
CA VAL A 68 -8.63 6.83 1.80
C VAL A 68 -8.04 7.01 0.40
N ASP A 69 -7.74 8.26 0.03
CA ASP A 69 -7.05 8.59 -1.22
C ASP A 69 -5.59 8.91 -0.92
N ALA A 70 -4.69 8.24 -1.62
CA ALA A 70 -3.26 8.51 -1.55
C ALA A 70 -2.93 9.78 -2.36
N PRO A 71 -1.92 10.57 -1.94
CA PRO A 71 -1.52 11.77 -2.67
C PRO A 71 -0.99 11.44 -4.06
N LYS A 72 -1.26 12.35 -5.01
CA LYS A 72 -0.83 12.27 -6.41
C LYS A 72 0.66 12.60 -6.60
N LEU A 73 1.53 11.76 -6.06
CA LEU A 73 2.99 11.91 -6.19
C LEU A 73 3.52 11.42 -7.56
N GLY A 74 2.70 10.68 -8.32
CA GLY A 74 3.09 10.00 -9.55
C GLY A 74 3.75 8.63 -9.29
N ARG A 75 3.47 7.66 -10.16
CA ARG A 75 3.89 6.25 -10.00
C ARG A 75 5.39 6.12 -9.79
N ASN A 76 6.19 6.79 -10.64
CA ASN A 76 7.64 6.64 -10.60
C ASN A 76 8.21 7.10 -9.25
N ARG A 77 7.63 8.14 -8.65
CA ARG A 77 8.03 8.64 -7.34
C ARG A 77 7.68 7.66 -6.23
N TYR A 78 6.51 7.05 -6.27
CA TYR A 78 6.16 5.97 -5.34
C TYR A 78 7.12 4.79 -5.44
N LEU A 79 7.40 4.30 -6.65
CA LEU A 79 8.34 3.18 -6.84
C LEU A 79 9.73 3.50 -6.29
N GLU A 80 10.25 4.69 -6.58
CA GLU A 80 11.53 5.17 -6.03
C GLU A 80 11.52 5.15 -4.49
N LEU A 81 10.51 5.76 -3.87
CA LEU A 81 10.42 5.90 -2.41
C LEU A 81 10.14 4.59 -1.68
N MET A 82 9.52 3.62 -2.35
CA MET A 82 9.34 2.26 -1.85
C MET A 82 10.62 1.41 -1.95
N GLY A 83 11.71 1.98 -2.48
CA GLY A 83 12.97 1.25 -2.71
C GLY A 83 12.88 0.26 -3.87
N TYR A 84 11.93 0.46 -4.79
CA TYR A 84 11.76 -0.38 -5.97
C TYR A 84 12.64 0.15 -7.11
N ASP A 85 13.91 -0.26 -7.10
CA ASP A 85 14.84 0.05 -8.18
C ASP A 85 14.65 -0.90 -9.37
N LYS A 86 14.49 -0.34 -10.57
CA LYS A 86 14.47 -1.12 -11.83
C LYS A 86 15.80 -1.83 -12.12
N LYS A 87 16.91 -1.43 -11.48
CA LYS A 87 18.27 -1.90 -11.74
C LYS A 87 18.80 -2.92 -10.72
N VAL A 88 18.16 -3.11 -9.56
CA VAL A 88 18.69 -3.96 -8.47
C VAL A 88 17.77 -5.17 -8.27
N LEU A 89 18.11 -6.27 -8.95
CA LEU A 89 17.38 -7.54 -8.92
C LEU A 89 17.56 -8.37 -7.63
N ASP A 90 18.17 -7.81 -6.59
CA ASP A 90 18.42 -8.50 -5.31
C ASP A 90 17.58 -7.98 -4.12
N GLY A 91 16.93 -6.83 -4.26
CA GLY A 91 16.01 -6.30 -3.26
C GLY A 91 14.57 -6.69 -3.58
N LYS A 92 14.15 -7.93 -3.29
CA LYS A 92 12.74 -8.32 -3.44
C LYS A 92 11.87 -7.47 -2.52
N LEU A 93 11.24 -6.41 -3.06
CA LEU A 93 10.23 -5.62 -2.38
C LEU A 93 9.22 -6.59 -1.74
N ARG A 94 9.13 -6.55 -0.41
CA ARG A 94 8.15 -7.33 0.34
C ARG A 94 7.00 -6.43 0.73
N LEU A 95 5.80 -6.85 0.37
CA LEU A 95 4.56 -6.21 0.75
C LEU A 95 3.83 -7.10 1.76
N VAL A 96 3.01 -6.44 2.57
CA VAL A 96 1.99 -7.11 3.40
C VAL A 96 0.66 -6.90 2.70
N LEU A 97 0.03 -8.00 2.28
CA LEU A 97 -1.22 -8.02 1.54
C LEU A 97 -2.28 -8.82 2.33
N LEU A 98 -3.53 -8.81 1.87
CA LEU A 98 -4.65 -9.47 2.54
C LEU A 98 -5.18 -10.65 1.72
N ARG A 99 -5.46 -11.78 2.40
CA ARG A 99 -6.26 -12.89 1.85
C ARG A 99 -7.75 -12.76 2.15
N LYS A 100 -8.06 -12.04 3.23
CA LYS A 100 -9.40 -11.66 3.71
C LYS A 100 -9.22 -10.69 4.86
N LEU A 101 -10.29 -10.04 5.31
CA LEU A 101 -10.22 -9.26 6.55
C LEU A 101 -9.84 -10.15 7.74
N GLY A 102 -8.84 -9.71 8.50
CA GLY A 102 -8.27 -10.46 9.62
C GLY A 102 -7.18 -11.46 9.24
N GLU A 103 -6.83 -11.60 7.95
CA GLU A 103 -5.78 -12.52 7.50
C GLU A 103 -4.82 -11.84 6.51
N ALA A 104 -3.69 -11.37 7.02
CA ALA A 104 -2.61 -10.77 6.24
C ALA A 104 -1.49 -11.78 5.96
N TYR A 105 -0.71 -11.53 4.91
CA TYR A 105 0.47 -12.31 4.57
C TYR A 105 1.58 -11.44 4.00
N VAL A 106 2.83 -11.87 4.18
CA VAL A 106 4.02 -11.19 3.61
C VAL A 106 4.37 -11.87 2.29
N THR A 107 4.50 -11.11 1.22
CA THR A 107 4.89 -11.65 -0.09
C THR A 107 5.85 -10.72 -0.84
N SER A 108 6.75 -11.32 -1.61
CA SER A 108 7.47 -10.66 -2.70
C SER A 108 7.06 -11.18 -4.07
N ASP A 109 6.08 -12.08 -4.10
CA ASP A 109 5.54 -12.72 -5.29
C ASP A 109 4.17 -12.10 -5.56
N PHE A 110 4.19 -10.99 -6.31
CA PHE A 110 3.01 -10.28 -6.79
C PHE A 110 3.32 -9.73 -8.18
N SER A 111 2.29 -9.58 -9.02
CA SER A 111 2.48 -9.04 -10.38
C SER A 111 2.92 -7.58 -10.33
N LYS A 112 3.99 -7.28 -11.07
CA LYS A 112 4.52 -5.93 -11.23
C LYS A 112 3.54 -5.04 -11.99
N GLU A 113 2.82 -5.64 -12.93
CA GLU A 113 1.80 -5.00 -13.76
C GLU A 113 0.65 -4.53 -12.88
N LEU A 114 0.18 -5.36 -11.95
CA LEU A 114 -0.86 -4.98 -10.98
C LEU A 114 -0.38 -3.88 -10.02
N LEU A 115 0.88 -3.94 -9.54
CA LEU A 115 1.43 -2.85 -8.72
C LEU A 115 1.46 -1.53 -9.51
N VAL A 116 1.88 -1.58 -10.78
CA VAL A 116 1.87 -0.41 -11.67
C VAL A 116 0.45 0.10 -11.89
N GLU A 117 -0.53 -0.79 -12.07
CA GLU A 117 -1.94 -0.41 -12.22
C GLU A 117 -2.46 0.33 -10.99
N VAL A 118 -2.19 -0.17 -9.77
CA VAL A 118 -2.52 0.52 -8.52
C VAL A 118 -1.88 1.91 -8.48
N LEU A 119 -0.61 2.02 -8.84
CA LEU A 119 0.13 3.28 -8.80
C LEU A 119 -0.23 4.24 -9.94
N ASN A 120 -0.87 3.79 -11.02
CA ASN A 120 -1.41 4.70 -12.03
C ASN A 120 -2.60 5.51 -11.48
N GLY A 121 -3.28 5.01 -10.42
CA GLY A 121 -4.36 5.74 -9.74
C GLY A 121 -3.89 6.97 -8.95
N VAL A 122 -2.58 7.12 -8.74
CA VAL A 122 -1.96 8.26 -8.03
C VAL A 122 -1.12 9.14 -8.98
N GLU A 123 -1.41 9.08 -10.28
CA GLU A 123 -0.92 10.04 -11.27
C GLU A 123 -1.66 11.39 -11.15
N GLN A 124 -1.03 12.47 -11.63
CA GLN A 124 -1.60 13.82 -11.56
C GLN A 124 -2.90 13.93 -12.36
#